data_AF-R5D0H5-F1
#
_entry.id   AF-R5D0H5-F1
#
_cell.length_a   1.000
_cell.length_b   1.000
_cell.length_c   1.000
_cell.angle_alpha   90.00
_cell.angle_beta   90.00
_cell.angle_gamma   90.00
#
_symmetry.space_group_name_H-M   'P 1'
#
loop_
_entity.id
_entity.type
_entity.pdbx_description
1 polymer ?
#
loop_
_entity_poly.entity_id
_entity_poly.type
_entity_poly.pdbx_seq_one_letter_code
_entity_poly.pdbx_strand_id
1 'polypeptide(L)'
;MKKIFTLVAAAMMAVCANAQGTYAVPDDGSTPEDNMVITDVENITVTLGTGFKENKSNTNLPEFVAYTQGNSNAAFGEDGIIPVSGTYYEFKPAVDGSLKVGAVIGNGKEFRAVCDGAYMTPGTDFTLVNKDGETVELAEDNTLAEKFYGYVNFDVKANSTYYLYMKGSKMSFYGFIFSTGGSTGIYDITKDNVDANAPVYNLAGQRVSKETKGILIQNGKKFINK
;
A
#
# COMPACT_ATOMS: atom_id res chain seq x y z
N MET A 1 -25.12 32.64 -5.16
CA MET A 1 -23.71 32.38 -4.81
C MET A 1 -23.19 31.33 -5.78
N LYS A 2 -22.23 31.70 -6.63
CA LYS A 2 -21.70 30.83 -7.69
C LYS A 2 -20.85 29.75 -7.02
N LYS A 3 -21.25 28.48 -7.15
CA LYS A 3 -20.42 27.33 -6.75
C LYS A 3 -19.29 27.24 -7.77
N ILE A 4 -18.10 27.68 -7.39
CA ILE A 4 -16.88 27.46 -8.15
C ILE A 4 -16.48 26.02 -7.87
N PHE A 5 -16.61 25.17 -8.89
CA PHE A 5 -15.97 23.86 -8.93
C PHE A 5 -14.47 24.11 -9.08
N THR A 6 -13.72 23.99 -7.98
CA THR A 6 -12.26 24.05 -8.02
C THR A 6 -11.75 22.70 -8.51
N LEU A 7 -11.33 22.66 -9.77
CA LEU A 7 -10.59 21.54 -10.34
C LEU A 7 -9.16 21.58 -9.79
N VAL A 8 -8.81 20.66 -8.88
CA VAL A 8 -7.45 20.51 -8.38
C VAL A 8 -6.64 19.83 -9.49
N ALA A 9 -5.57 20.49 -9.97
CA ALA A 9 -4.71 19.96 -11.02
C ALA A 9 -3.45 19.34 -10.41
N ALA A 10 -3.28 18.02 -10.56
CA ALA A 10 -2.06 17.31 -10.23
C ALA A 10 -1.20 17.07 -11.49
N ALA A 11 0.13 17.10 -11.34
CA ALA A 11 1.09 16.97 -12.44
C ALA A 11 1.27 15.51 -12.89
N MET A 12 0.95 15.21 -14.15
CA MET A 12 1.23 13.91 -14.78
C MET A 12 2.65 13.86 -15.36
N MET A 13 3.46 12.88 -14.92
CA MET A 13 4.63 12.40 -15.67
C MET A 13 4.42 10.92 -15.99
N ALA A 14 4.35 10.58 -17.28
CA ALA A 14 4.21 9.20 -17.75
C ALA A 14 5.44 8.80 -18.56
N VAL A 15 6.17 7.75 -18.13
CA VAL A 15 7.11 7.03 -19.00
C VAL A 15 7.17 5.52 -18.65
N CYS A 16 6.73 4.70 -19.62
CA CYS A 16 6.99 3.28 -19.96
C CYS A 16 6.65 2.07 -19.02
N ALA A 17 5.93 1.11 -19.62
CA ALA A 17 5.83 -0.35 -19.38
C ALA A 17 5.19 -0.92 -18.10
N ASN A 18 4.95 -0.13 -17.05
CA ASN A 18 3.95 -0.41 -16.01
C ASN A 18 3.29 0.93 -15.69
N ALA A 19 1.97 1.07 -15.88
CA ALA A 19 1.34 2.36 -15.61
C ALA A 19 1.21 2.51 -14.07
N GLN A 20 2.11 3.30 -13.50
CA GLN A 20 2.05 3.76 -12.11
C GLN A 20 1.50 5.18 -12.10
N GLY A 21 0.48 5.42 -11.30
CA GLY A 21 -0.07 6.76 -11.08
C GLY A 21 -0.15 7.09 -9.60
N THR A 22 -0.06 8.38 -9.28
CA THR A 22 0.00 8.89 -7.92
C THR A 22 -1.04 9.98 -7.74
N TYR A 23 -1.81 9.88 -6.66
CA TYR A 23 -2.58 10.99 -6.11
C TYR A 23 -1.94 11.43 -4.80
N ALA A 24 -1.64 12.72 -4.67
CA ALA A 24 -1.09 13.31 -3.46
C ALA A 24 -2.03 14.40 -2.96
N VAL A 25 -2.31 14.40 -1.65
CA VAL A 25 -3.06 15.47 -1.00
C VAL A 25 -2.26 16.78 -1.14
N PRO A 26 -2.89 17.88 -1.60
CA PRO A 26 -2.20 19.16 -1.77
C PRO A 26 -1.91 19.83 -0.42
N ASP A 27 -0.77 20.54 -0.36
CA ASP A 27 -0.41 21.39 0.78
C ASP A 27 -0.99 22.81 0.61
N ASP A 28 -2.33 22.90 0.60
CA ASP A 28 -3.08 24.13 0.34
C ASP A 28 -4.02 24.54 1.48
N GLY A 29 -4.02 23.77 2.59
CA GLY A 29 -4.92 23.99 3.72
C GLY A 29 -6.40 23.76 3.40
N SER A 30 -6.74 23.19 2.24
CA SER A 30 -8.12 22.86 1.90
C SER A 30 -8.65 21.73 2.78
N THR A 31 -9.96 21.68 2.98
CA THR A 31 -10.64 20.55 3.63
C THR A 31 -11.38 19.75 2.57
N PRO A 32 -11.18 18.43 2.48
CA PRO A 32 -11.96 17.60 1.57
C PRO A 32 -13.46 17.69 1.83
N GLU A 33 -14.23 17.75 0.76
CA GLU A 33 -15.68 17.64 0.85
C GLU A 33 -16.07 16.23 1.31
N ASP A 34 -17.21 16.13 2.00
CA ASP A 34 -17.78 14.83 2.35
C ASP A 34 -18.08 14.00 1.10
N ASN A 35 -17.63 12.75 1.09
CA ASN A 35 -17.71 11.82 -0.03
C ASN A 35 -16.93 12.30 -1.27
N MET A 36 -15.83 13.02 -1.08
CA MET A 36 -14.95 13.44 -2.18
C MET A 36 -14.47 12.21 -2.98
N VAL A 37 -14.69 12.25 -4.29
CA VAL A 37 -14.26 11.21 -5.23
C VAL A 37 -13.03 11.70 -6.00
N ILE A 38 -11.99 10.87 -5.99
CA ILE A 38 -10.72 11.08 -6.68
C ILE A 38 -10.67 10.16 -7.88
N THR A 39 -10.38 10.73 -9.06
CA THR A 39 -10.27 10.00 -10.34
C THR A 39 -9.02 10.40 -11.13
N ASP A 40 -8.08 11.10 -10.49
CA ASP A 40 -6.85 11.62 -11.08
C ASP A 40 -5.88 10.53 -11.54
N VAL A 41 -6.00 9.33 -10.97
CA VAL A 41 -5.19 8.16 -11.32
C VAL A 41 -6.04 7.21 -12.15
N GLU A 42 -5.56 6.87 -13.35
CA GLU A 42 -6.27 5.96 -14.24
C GLU A 42 -6.49 4.57 -13.60
N ASN A 43 -7.60 3.93 -13.95
CA ASN A 43 -7.97 2.58 -13.53
C ASN A 43 -8.19 2.41 -12.01
N ILE A 44 -8.36 3.49 -11.25
CA ILE A 44 -8.76 3.44 -9.86
C ILE A 44 -9.59 4.66 -9.48
N THR A 45 -10.69 4.42 -8.77
CA THR A 45 -11.47 5.48 -8.11
C THR A 45 -11.25 5.38 -6.61
N VAL A 46 -11.04 6.51 -5.94
CA VAL A 46 -10.91 6.55 -4.48
C VAL A 46 -11.94 7.51 -3.90
N THR A 47 -12.71 7.05 -2.92
CA THR A 47 -13.67 7.88 -2.19
C THR A 47 -13.15 8.14 -0.78
N LEU A 48 -13.05 9.41 -0.41
CA LEU A 48 -12.86 9.82 0.98
C LEU A 48 -14.24 9.89 1.63
N GLY A 49 -14.42 9.30 2.81
CA GLY A 49 -15.69 9.29 3.55
C GLY A 49 -16.16 10.69 4.00
N THR A 50 -16.53 10.84 5.27
CA THR A 50 -17.03 12.14 5.77
C THR A 50 -16.29 12.60 7.02
N GLY A 51 -16.38 13.89 7.30
CA GLY A 51 -15.84 14.47 8.54
C GLY A 51 -14.32 14.52 8.52
N PHE A 52 -13.76 15.30 7.61
CA PHE A 52 -12.34 15.63 7.53
C PHE A 52 -12.05 17.04 8.09
N LYS A 53 -10.78 17.32 8.37
CA LYS A 53 -10.25 18.67 8.61
C LYS A 53 -9.30 19.07 7.47
N GLU A 54 -8.85 20.30 7.55
CA GLU A 54 -7.85 20.89 6.68
C GLU A 54 -6.61 20.00 6.51
N ASN A 55 -6.13 19.97 5.26
CA ASN A 55 -4.87 19.37 4.87
C ASN A 55 -3.73 20.01 5.65
N LYS A 56 -2.79 19.18 6.09
CA LYS A 56 -1.66 19.59 6.90
C LYS A 56 -0.36 19.20 6.24
N SER A 57 0.49 20.21 6.00
CA SER A 57 1.86 20.04 5.53
C SER A 57 2.62 19.00 6.36
N ASN A 58 3.23 18.04 5.68
CA ASN A 58 4.07 17.02 6.28
C ASN A 58 4.88 16.28 5.21
N THR A 59 6.19 16.21 5.42
CA THR A 59 7.15 15.64 4.46
C THR A 59 7.77 14.32 4.95
N ASN A 60 7.10 13.59 5.85
CA ASN A 60 7.62 12.31 6.35
C ASN A 60 7.69 11.22 5.27
N LEU A 61 6.86 11.32 4.23
CA LEU A 61 6.84 10.37 3.10
C LEU A 61 7.29 11.11 1.83
N PRO A 62 8.35 10.67 1.14
CA PRO A 62 8.98 11.44 0.07
C PRO A 62 8.08 11.73 -1.14
N GLU A 63 7.06 10.92 -1.40
CA GLU A 63 6.11 11.11 -2.50
C GLU A 63 4.97 12.08 -2.16
N PHE A 64 4.86 12.53 -0.90
CA PHE A 64 3.73 13.31 -0.40
C PHE A 64 4.17 14.56 0.39
N VAL A 65 3.44 15.65 0.22
CA VAL A 65 3.76 16.95 0.85
C VAL A 65 2.78 17.35 1.96
N ALA A 66 1.62 16.70 2.03
CA ALA A 66 0.60 16.94 3.05
C ALA A 66 -0.24 15.68 3.30
N TYR A 67 -1.03 15.70 4.37
CA TYR A 67 -2.10 14.74 4.59
C TYR A 67 -3.41 15.43 4.97
N THR A 68 -4.53 14.83 4.57
CA THR A 68 -5.85 15.15 5.09
C THR A 68 -6.02 14.53 6.46
N GLN A 69 -6.60 15.26 7.41
CA GLN A 69 -6.87 14.79 8.77
C GLN A 69 -8.30 14.29 8.91
N GLY A 70 -8.49 13.09 9.45
CA GLY A 70 -9.82 12.65 9.88
C GLY A 70 -10.32 13.41 11.12
N ASN A 71 -11.62 13.70 11.17
CA ASN A 71 -12.27 14.42 12.27
C ASN A 71 -13.39 13.61 12.95
N SER A 72 -13.99 12.68 12.22
CA SER A 72 -15.09 11.86 12.70
C SER A 72 -14.73 10.39 12.68
N ASN A 73 -15.06 9.65 13.73
CA ASN A 73 -14.87 8.21 13.75
C ASN A 73 -15.71 7.55 12.65
N ALA A 74 -15.21 6.48 12.04
CA ALA A 74 -16.00 5.67 11.13
C ALA A 74 -17.23 5.10 11.84
N ALA A 75 -18.38 5.17 11.16
CA ALA A 75 -19.63 4.56 11.57
C ALA A 75 -20.02 3.49 10.56
N PHE A 76 -20.61 2.40 11.03
CA PHE A 76 -20.80 1.17 10.27
C PHE A 76 -22.27 0.87 10.02
N GLY A 77 -22.55 0.15 8.93
CA GLY A 77 -23.87 -0.43 8.68
C GLY A 77 -24.17 -1.62 9.60
N GLU A 78 -25.22 -2.37 9.27
CA GLU A 78 -25.64 -3.56 10.04
C GLU A 78 -24.55 -4.65 10.10
N ASP A 79 -23.70 -4.75 9.08
CA ASP A 79 -22.60 -5.72 9.05
C ASP A 79 -21.50 -5.43 10.10
N GLY A 80 -21.40 -4.20 10.59
CA GLY A 80 -20.35 -3.77 11.52
C GLY A 80 -18.93 -3.75 10.94
N ILE A 81 -18.77 -3.91 9.62
CA ILE A 81 -17.50 -4.05 8.90
C ILE A 81 -17.33 -2.92 7.88
N ILE A 82 -18.35 -2.62 7.07
CA ILE A 82 -18.25 -1.62 6.02
C ILE A 82 -18.66 -0.26 6.60
N PRO A 83 -17.78 0.76 6.53
CA PRO A 83 -18.12 2.09 6.99
C PRO A 83 -19.12 2.74 6.03
N VAL A 84 -20.16 3.39 6.59
CA VAL A 84 -21.19 4.12 5.84
C VAL A 84 -21.08 5.64 6.00
N SER A 85 -20.35 6.11 7.03
CA SER A 85 -19.99 7.52 7.23
C SER A 85 -18.77 7.64 8.14
N GLY A 86 -18.27 8.86 8.33
CA GLY A 86 -17.06 9.16 9.10
C GLY A 86 -15.78 8.94 8.31
N THR A 87 -14.64 8.96 9.00
CA THR A 87 -13.32 8.89 8.34
C THR A 87 -13.02 7.47 7.86
N TYR A 88 -13.11 7.24 6.56
CA TYR A 88 -12.63 6.04 5.86
C TYR A 88 -12.15 6.40 4.45
N TYR A 89 -11.43 5.49 3.82
CA TYR A 89 -10.98 5.60 2.44
C TYR A 89 -11.39 4.34 1.67
N GLU A 90 -12.21 4.51 0.64
CA GLU A 90 -12.68 3.44 -0.25
C GLU A 90 -11.86 3.46 -1.54
N PHE A 91 -11.39 2.29 -2.00
CA PHE A 91 -10.64 2.13 -3.24
C PHE A 91 -11.36 1.14 -4.15
N LYS A 92 -11.61 1.55 -5.40
CA LYS A 92 -12.27 0.77 -6.45
C LYS A 92 -11.37 0.71 -7.69
N PRO A 93 -10.43 -0.25 -7.74
CA PRO A 93 -9.61 -0.51 -8.92
C PRO A 93 -10.45 -1.12 -10.05
N ALA A 94 -10.24 -0.64 -11.28
CA ALA A 94 -10.83 -1.20 -12.51
C ALA A 94 -10.01 -2.36 -13.10
N VAL A 95 -8.75 -2.49 -12.67
CA VAL A 95 -7.81 -3.53 -13.12
C VAL A 95 -7.02 -4.08 -11.93
N ASP A 96 -6.44 -5.27 -12.09
CA ASP A 96 -5.50 -5.82 -11.12
C ASP A 96 -4.26 -4.92 -10.97
N GLY A 97 -3.76 -4.80 -9.75
CA GLY A 97 -2.59 -3.98 -9.47
C GLY A 97 -2.15 -4.05 -8.02
N SER A 98 -1.38 -3.06 -7.59
CA SER A 98 -1.00 -2.88 -6.19
C SER A 98 -1.22 -1.44 -5.74
N LEU A 99 -1.54 -1.29 -4.45
CA LEU A 99 -1.72 -0.01 -3.78
C LEU A 99 -0.64 0.19 -2.72
N LYS A 100 -0.05 1.38 -2.73
CA LYS A 100 0.79 1.92 -1.67
C LYS A 100 0.12 3.18 -1.14
N VAL A 101 -0.58 3.06 -0.02
CA VAL A 101 -1.39 4.14 0.56
C VAL A 101 -0.63 4.82 1.68
N GLY A 102 -0.31 6.11 1.52
CA GLY A 102 0.35 6.89 2.57
C GLY A 102 -0.65 7.27 3.67
N ALA A 103 -0.36 6.91 4.92
CA ALA A 103 -1.28 7.11 6.04
C ALA A 103 -0.57 7.58 7.32
N VAL A 104 -1.34 8.29 8.16
CA VAL A 104 -1.04 8.45 9.58
C VAL A 104 -2.06 7.66 10.39
N ILE A 105 -1.58 6.68 11.15
CA ILE A 105 -2.42 5.80 11.95
C ILE A 105 -2.11 6.04 13.43
N GLY A 106 -3.15 6.31 14.23
CA GLY A 106 -2.99 6.48 15.68
C GLY A 106 -2.66 5.17 16.39
N ASN A 107 -2.10 5.25 17.59
CA ASN A 107 -1.87 4.08 18.43
C ASN A 107 -3.10 3.72 19.30
N GLY A 108 -3.13 2.48 19.78
CA GLY A 108 -4.11 2.00 20.78
C GLY A 108 -5.56 1.89 20.28
N LYS A 109 -5.80 2.01 18.97
CA LYS A 109 -7.10 1.80 18.32
C LYS A 109 -6.93 0.94 17.09
N GLU A 110 -7.92 0.10 16.80
CA GLU A 110 -7.83 -0.89 15.74
C GLU A 110 -7.72 -0.21 14.39
N PHE A 111 -6.71 -0.56 13.62
CA PHE A 111 -6.65 -0.29 12.19
C PHE A 111 -7.23 -1.49 11.44
N ARG A 112 -8.07 -1.24 10.43
CA ARG A 112 -8.71 -2.29 9.63
C ARG A 112 -8.58 -1.99 8.16
N ALA A 113 -8.26 -3.04 7.41
CA ALA A 113 -8.42 -3.11 5.96
C ALA A 113 -9.51 -4.14 5.65
N VAL A 114 -10.37 -3.85 4.67
CA VAL A 114 -11.50 -4.69 4.26
C VAL A 114 -11.49 -4.82 2.75
N CYS A 115 -11.77 -6.01 2.23
CA CYS A 115 -12.02 -6.28 0.81
C CYS A 115 -13.37 -6.97 0.67
N ASP A 116 -14.28 -6.40 -0.14
CA ASP A 116 -15.59 -6.98 -0.45
C ASP A 116 -16.37 -7.50 0.77
N GLY A 117 -16.33 -6.72 1.87
CA GLY A 117 -17.03 -7.02 3.13
C GLY A 117 -16.31 -8.00 4.07
N ALA A 118 -15.11 -8.47 3.73
CA ALA A 118 -14.29 -9.31 4.59
C ALA A 118 -13.04 -8.56 5.10
N TYR A 119 -12.68 -8.78 6.37
CA TYR A 119 -11.44 -8.24 6.92
C TYR A 119 -10.22 -8.85 6.21
N MET A 120 -9.27 -7.99 5.86
CA MET A 120 -7.96 -8.39 5.37
C MET A 120 -7.04 -8.72 6.55
N THR A 121 -6.17 -9.70 6.35
CA THR A 121 -5.23 -10.23 7.34
C THR A 121 -3.90 -9.49 7.28
N PRO A 122 -3.45 -8.83 8.35
CA PRO A 122 -2.13 -8.18 8.40
C PRO A 122 -1.01 -9.20 8.14
N GLY A 123 0.02 -8.79 7.38
CA GLY A 123 1.15 -9.64 7.01
C GLY A 123 0.87 -10.64 5.87
N THR A 124 -0.40 -10.93 5.58
CA THR A 124 -0.81 -11.82 4.47
C THR A 124 -1.41 -11.01 3.32
N ASP A 125 -2.47 -10.27 3.61
CA ASP A 125 -3.23 -9.51 2.61
C ASP A 125 -2.72 -8.07 2.47
N PHE A 126 -2.09 -7.52 3.52
CA PHE A 126 -1.46 -6.21 3.49
C PHE A 126 -0.25 -6.12 4.43
N THR A 127 0.64 -5.17 4.19
CA THR A 127 1.79 -4.86 5.05
C THR A 127 1.81 -3.38 5.43
N LEU A 128 2.36 -3.07 6.60
CA LEU A 128 2.64 -1.70 7.02
C LEU A 128 4.14 -1.46 6.94
N VAL A 129 4.54 -0.39 6.24
CA VAL A 129 5.95 0.02 6.14
C VAL A 129 6.06 1.45 6.65
N ASN A 130 6.81 1.68 7.72
CA ASN A 130 6.95 3.02 8.30
C ASN A 130 7.74 3.96 7.38
N LYS A 131 7.79 5.24 7.75
CA LYS A 131 8.52 6.30 7.04
C LYS A 131 10.03 6.05 6.91
N ASP A 132 10.59 5.17 7.74
CA ASP A 132 12.00 4.79 7.74
C ASP A 132 12.24 3.53 6.87
N GLY A 133 11.19 2.97 6.26
CA GLY A 133 11.25 1.81 5.37
C GLY A 133 11.16 0.46 6.08
N GLU A 134 10.87 0.44 7.38
CA GLU A 134 10.79 -0.78 8.17
C GLU A 134 9.37 -1.36 8.18
N THR A 135 9.25 -2.68 8.10
CA THR A 135 7.96 -3.35 8.26
C THR A 135 7.52 -3.29 9.72
N VAL A 136 6.27 -2.88 9.95
CA VAL A 136 5.65 -2.78 11.27
C VAL A 136 4.49 -3.77 11.35
N GLU A 137 4.46 -4.56 12.42
CA GLU A 137 3.38 -5.50 12.68
C GLU A 137 2.30 -4.85 13.56
N LEU A 138 1.04 -5.22 13.31
CA LEU A 138 -0.04 -4.94 14.24
C LEU A 138 -0.01 -5.95 15.39
N ALA A 139 -0.45 -5.52 16.56
CA ALA A 139 -0.77 -6.46 17.64
C ALA A 139 -1.97 -7.35 17.28
N GLU A 140 -2.22 -8.41 18.06
CA GLU A 140 -3.32 -9.36 17.83
C GLU A 140 -4.71 -8.69 17.75
N ASP A 141 -4.89 -7.58 18.48
CA ASP A 141 -6.10 -6.76 18.48
C ASP A 141 -6.15 -5.72 17.34
N ASN A 142 -5.22 -5.80 16.38
CA ASN A 142 -5.08 -4.90 15.24
C ASN A 142 -4.72 -3.46 15.62
N THR A 143 -4.06 -3.26 16.76
CA THR A 143 -3.56 -1.95 17.19
C THR A 143 -2.07 -1.76 16.90
N LEU A 144 -1.63 -0.50 16.93
CA LEU A 144 -0.23 -0.11 16.91
C LEU A 144 0.19 0.39 18.29
N ALA A 145 1.42 0.08 18.70
CA ALA A 145 2.00 0.56 19.95
C ALA A 145 2.30 2.07 19.91
N GLU A 146 2.81 2.54 18.78
CA GLU A 146 3.17 3.93 18.53
C GLU A 146 2.43 4.51 17.33
N LYS A 147 2.37 5.83 17.28
CA LYS A 147 1.74 6.53 16.16
C LYS A 147 2.56 6.26 14.89
N PHE A 148 1.89 5.75 13.87
CA PHE A 148 2.52 5.34 12.62
C PHE A 148 2.41 6.43 11.55
N TYR A 149 3.51 6.62 10.84
CA TYR A 149 3.62 7.40 9.61
C TYR A 149 4.26 6.47 8.60
N GLY A 150 3.59 6.19 7.49
CA GLY A 150 4.08 5.18 6.57
C GLY A 150 3.05 4.80 5.52
N TYR A 151 3.24 3.62 4.94
CA TYR A 151 2.42 3.08 3.89
C TYR A 151 1.68 1.83 4.33
N VAL A 152 0.42 1.72 3.90
CA VAL A 152 -0.32 0.47 3.86
C VAL A 152 -0.18 -0.07 2.43
N ASN A 153 0.46 -1.23 2.28
CA ASN A 153 0.71 -1.85 0.97
C ASN A 153 -0.13 -3.12 0.82
N PHE A 154 -0.81 -3.27 -0.30
CA PHE A 154 -1.59 -4.47 -0.62
C PHE A 154 -1.82 -4.61 -2.12
N ASP A 155 -1.96 -5.85 -2.57
CA ASP A 155 -2.39 -6.14 -3.93
C ASP A 155 -3.91 -5.97 -4.05
N VAL A 156 -4.35 -5.57 -5.24
CA VAL A 156 -5.75 -5.35 -5.53
C VAL A 156 -6.20 -6.07 -6.79
N LYS A 157 -7.49 -6.43 -6.82
CA LYS A 157 -8.16 -7.11 -7.93
C LYS A 157 -9.17 -6.20 -8.60
N ALA A 158 -9.26 -6.32 -9.92
CA ALA A 158 -10.22 -5.60 -10.74
C ALA A 158 -11.64 -5.77 -10.20
N ASN A 159 -12.37 -4.66 -10.04
CA ASN A 159 -13.76 -4.60 -9.61
C ASN A 159 -14.04 -5.05 -8.16
N SER A 160 -13.02 -5.29 -7.34
CA SER A 160 -13.18 -5.40 -5.88
C SER A 160 -13.24 -4.02 -5.23
N THR A 161 -13.82 -3.95 -4.03
CA THR A 161 -13.87 -2.71 -3.22
C THR A 161 -13.08 -2.88 -1.93
N TYR A 162 -12.13 -1.98 -1.70
CA TYR A 162 -11.27 -1.98 -0.53
C TYR A 162 -11.57 -0.81 0.38
N TYR A 163 -11.50 -1.00 1.69
CA TYR A 163 -11.66 0.07 2.68
C TYR A 163 -10.51 0.09 3.66
N LEU A 164 -10.01 1.28 3.98
CA LEU A 164 -9.09 1.52 5.10
C LEU A 164 -9.75 2.47 6.11
N TYR A 165 -9.75 2.08 7.39
CA TYR A 165 -10.27 2.91 8.47
C TYR A 165 -9.68 2.52 9.83
N MET A 166 -9.96 3.33 10.85
CA MET A 166 -9.72 2.96 12.25
C MET A 166 -11.03 2.79 13.01
N LYS A 167 -11.20 1.69 13.75
CA LYS A 167 -12.39 1.46 14.57
C LYS A 167 -12.33 2.29 15.85
N GLY A 168 -13.33 3.15 16.05
CA GLY A 168 -13.37 4.06 17.21
C GLY A 168 -12.28 5.13 17.21
N SER A 169 -11.69 5.43 16.05
CA SER A 169 -10.74 6.52 15.85
C SER A 169 -10.82 7.05 14.41
N LYS A 170 -9.87 7.89 14.05
CA LYS A 170 -9.70 8.50 12.73
C LYS A 170 -8.25 8.35 12.28
N MET A 171 -8.05 8.15 10.99
CA MET A 171 -6.73 8.11 10.35
C MET A 171 -6.56 9.25 9.35
N SER A 172 -5.33 9.71 9.18
CA SER A 172 -5.00 10.67 8.12
C SER A 172 -4.52 9.96 6.86
N PHE A 173 -4.61 10.65 5.74
CA PHE A 173 -4.28 10.14 4.42
C PHE A 173 -3.43 11.15 3.66
N TYR A 174 -2.26 10.70 3.21
CA TYR A 174 -1.35 11.49 2.38
C TYR A 174 -1.71 11.43 0.90
N GLY A 175 -2.31 10.32 0.48
CA GLY A 175 -2.46 9.97 -0.93
C GLY A 175 -2.22 8.49 -1.17
N PHE A 176 -2.15 8.12 -2.44
CA PHE A 176 -1.86 6.74 -2.83
C PHE A 176 -1.05 6.70 -4.13
N ILE A 177 -0.32 5.61 -4.29
CA ILE A 177 0.32 5.20 -5.53
C ILE A 177 -0.35 3.90 -5.97
N PHE A 178 -0.87 3.89 -7.19
CA PHE A 178 -1.46 2.71 -7.80
C PHE A 178 -0.59 2.24 -8.96
N SER A 179 -0.27 0.96 -9.00
CA SER A 179 0.55 0.37 -10.06
C SER A 179 -0.22 -0.76 -10.75
N THR A 180 -0.42 -0.62 -12.06
CA THR A 180 -0.92 -1.69 -12.92
C THR A 180 0.25 -2.58 -13.34
N GLY A 181 0.10 -3.90 -13.19
CA GLY A 181 1.21 -4.86 -13.38
C GLY A 181 1.64 -5.50 -12.06
N GLY A 182 0.82 -6.41 -11.56
CA GLY A 182 1.06 -7.13 -10.32
C GLY A 182 2.09 -8.24 -10.47
N SER A 183 2.89 -8.40 -9.42
CA SER A 183 3.89 -9.45 -9.21
C SER A 183 5.11 -9.34 -10.12
N THR A 184 6.28 -9.09 -9.53
CA THR A 184 7.55 -9.39 -10.18
C THR A 184 7.73 -10.90 -10.41
N GLY A 185 6.69 -11.74 -10.51
CA GLY A 185 6.81 -13.19 -10.69
C GLY A 185 7.65 -13.91 -9.62
N ILE A 186 8.05 -13.23 -8.54
CA ILE A 186 8.85 -13.80 -7.46
C ILE A 186 7.86 -14.26 -6.41
N TYR A 187 7.33 -15.46 -6.61
CA TYR A 187 6.59 -16.20 -5.60
C TYR A 187 7.60 -17.07 -4.86
N ASP A 188 8.16 -16.56 -3.77
CA ASP A 188 9.12 -17.28 -2.90
C ASP A 188 10.36 -17.88 -3.59
N ILE A 189 11.52 -17.75 -2.96
CA ILE A 189 12.61 -18.72 -3.22
C ILE A 189 12.18 -20.00 -2.52
N THR A 190 11.30 -20.78 -3.16
CA THR A 190 11.16 -22.18 -2.81
C THR A 190 12.55 -22.79 -2.92
N LYS A 191 13.01 -23.32 -1.78
CA LYS A 191 14.32 -23.94 -1.65
C LYS A 191 14.23 -25.30 -2.33
N ASP A 192 14.08 -25.34 -3.65
CA ASP A 192 14.10 -26.61 -4.36
C ASP A 192 15.37 -27.33 -3.97
N ASN A 193 15.24 -28.60 -3.63
CA ASN A 193 16.38 -29.43 -3.31
C ASN A 193 17.40 -29.33 -4.44
N VAL A 194 18.64 -28.96 -4.09
CA VAL A 194 19.74 -29.05 -5.04
C VAL A 194 19.88 -30.52 -5.40
N ASP A 195 19.76 -30.86 -6.69
CA ASP A 195 20.17 -32.18 -7.14
C ASP A 195 21.67 -32.31 -6.88
N ALA A 196 22.01 -33.10 -5.85
CA ALA A 196 23.39 -33.32 -5.44
C ALA A 196 24.25 -33.89 -6.58
N ASN A 197 23.66 -34.49 -7.61
CA ASN A 197 24.38 -35.08 -8.73
C ASN A 197 24.55 -34.12 -9.92
N ALA A 198 23.91 -32.95 -9.89
CA ALA A 198 24.06 -31.96 -10.97
C ALA A 198 25.53 -31.48 -11.09
N PRO A 199 26.04 -31.24 -12.31
CA PRO A 199 27.36 -30.67 -12.50
C PRO A 199 27.49 -29.29 -11.85
N VAL A 200 28.72 -28.97 -11.40
CA VAL A 200 29.06 -27.69 -10.78
C VAL A 200 29.87 -26.86 -11.76
N TYR A 201 29.56 -25.56 -11.86
CA TYR A 201 30.23 -24.61 -12.74
C TYR A 201 30.75 -23.40 -11.97
N ASN A 202 31.85 -22.81 -12.43
CA ASN A 202 32.26 -21.48 -11.97
C ASN A 202 31.51 -20.37 -12.73
N LEU A 203 31.74 -19.11 -12.36
CA LEU A 203 31.12 -17.95 -13.02
C LEU A 203 31.51 -17.78 -14.50
N ALA A 204 32.59 -18.41 -14.95
CA ALA A 204 33.01 -18.42 -16.35
C ALA A 204 32.34 -19.55 -17.17
N GLY A 205 31.44 -20.33 -16.57
CA GLY A 205 30.75 -21.44 -17.24
C GLY A 205 31.61 -22.70 -17.41
N GLN A 206 32.77 -22.76 -16.76
CA GLN A 206 33.62 -23.95 -16.77
C GLN A 206 33.13 -24.93 -15.73
N ARG A 207 33.03 -26.22 -16.09
CA ARG A 207 32.72 -27.29 -15.13
C ARG A 207 33.88 -27.43 -14.15
N VAL A 208 33.58 -27.47 -12.86
CA VAL A 208 34.55 -27.59 -11.77
C VAL A 208 34.16 -28.71 -10.80
N SER A 209 35.08 -29.09 -9.90
CA SER A 209 34.79 -30.06 -8.85
C SER A 209 33.94 -29.43 -7.74
N LYS A 210 33.20 -30.27 -7.01
CA LYS A 210 32.41 -29.84 -5.83
C LYS A 210 33.25 -29.21 -4.72
N GLU A 211 34.55 -29.51 -4.67
CA GLU A 211 35.49 -29.00 -3.66
C GLU A 211 36.05 -27.62 -3.99
N THR A 212 35.79 -27.11 -5.19
CA THR A 212 36.30 -25.80 -5.64
C THR A 212 35.77 -24.70 -4.73
N LYS A 213 36.63 -23.82 -4.23
CA LYS A 213 36.21 -22.71 -3.37
C LYS A 213 35.70 -21.53 -4.18
N GLY A 214 34.80 -20.74 -3.59
CA GLY A 214 34.27 -19.52 -4.18
C GLY A 214 32.80 -19.61 -4.59
N ILE A 215 32.37 -18.68 -5.45
CA ILE A 215 31.00 -18.62 -5.96
C ILE A 215 30.86 -19.58 -7.13
N LEU A 216 29.98 -20.56 -6.96
CA LEU A 216 29.73 -21.64 -7.89
C LEU A 216 28.26 -21.71 -8.27
N ILE A 217 27.96 -22.41 -9.36
CA ILE A 217 26.61 -22.62 -9.87
C ILE A 217 26.36 -24.13 -9.94
N GLN A 218 25.31 -24.61 -9.29
CA GLN A 218 24.83 -25.99 -9.40
C GLN A 218 23.32 -25.96 -9.60
N ASN A 219 22.83 -26.74 -10.56
CA ASN A 219 21.40 -26.76 -10.92
C ASN A 219 20.82 -25.35 -11.18
N GLY A 220 21.60 -24.48 -11.84
CA GLY A 220 21.22 -23.09 -12.11
C GLY A 220 21.27 -22.14 -10.91
N LYS A 221 21.57 -22.61 -9.69
CA LYS A 221 21.59 -21.80 -8.47
C LYS A 221 23.02 -21.47 -8.04
N LYS A 222 23.27 -20.20 -7.69
CA LYS A 222 24.55 -19.75 -7.14
C LYS A 222 24.69 -20.17 -5.67
N PHE A 223 25.86 -20.69 -5.28
CA PHE A 223 26.22 -21.00 -3.90
C PHE A 223 27.67 -20.62 -3.61
N ILE A 224 28.03 -20.48 -2.33
CA ILE A 224 29.40 -20.21 -1.90
C ILE A 224 29.95 -21.49 -1.26
N ASN A 225 31.04 -21.99 -1.81
CA ASN A 225 31.81 -23.05 -1.17
C ASN A 225 33.01 -22.43 -0.45
N LYS A 226 32.98 -22.46 0.88
CA LYS A 226 34.00 -21.86 1.76
C LYS A 226 35.22 -22.75 1.86
#